data_AF-A0A7W1JAZ8-F1
#
_entry.id   AF-A0A7W1JAZ8-F1
#
_cell.length_a   1.000
_cell.length_b   1.000
_cell.length_c   1.000
_cell.angle_alpha   90.00
_cell.angle_beta   90.00
_cell.angle_gamma   90.00
#
_symmetry.space_group_name_H-M   'P 1'
#
loop_
_entity.id
_entity.type
_entity.pdbx_description
1 polymer ?
#
loop_
_entity_poly.entity_id
_entity_poly.type
_entity_poly.pdbx_seq_one_letter_code
_entity_poly.pdbx_strand_id
1 'polypeptide(L)'
;MNPASIDAPQPAARNEPGLHPRTILVICLVPIAVMLFALFAFKPLYLMWCKASGTQMNPNNPTAAIQHSGRMVKVFFETTIYDGLPLRFWCDQASSDVEVGADGTNLYHFHN
;
A
#
# COMPACT_ATOMS: atom_id res chain seq x y z
N MET A 1 -44.48 51.06 57.63
CA MET A 1 -43.25 51.13 56.82
C MET A 1 -42.58 49.77 56.93
N ASN A 2 -42.58 48.95 55.89
CA ASN A 2 -41.85 47.67 55.83
C ASN A 2 -41.04 47.68 54.53
N PRO A 3 -39.70 47.57 54.55
CA PRO A 3 -38.90 47.67 53.33
C PRO A 3 -38.96 46.37 52.53
N ALA A 4 -39.02 46.55 51.21
CA ALA A 4 -39.13 45.52 50.21
C ALA A 4 -37.92 44.56 50.19
N SER A 5 -38.18 43.25 50.23
CA SER A 5 -37.24 42.23 49.79
C SER A 5 -37.35 42.10 48.27
N ILE A 6 -36.35 42.62 47.55
CA ILE A 6 -36.18 42.40 46.12
C ILE A 6 -35.63 40.98 45.96
N ASP A 7 -36.49 40.06 45.53
CA ASP A 7 -36.08 38.72 45.11
C ASP A 7 -35.20 38.84 43.87
N ALA A 8 -33.96 38.35 43.96
CA ALA A 8 -33.09 38.20 42.80
C ALA A 8 -33.67 37.11 41.87
N PRO A 9 -33.67 37.31 40.54
CA PRO A 9 -34.12 36.28 39.61
C PRO A 9 -33.18 35.08 39.69
N GLN A 10 -33.72 33.95 40.10
CA GLN A 10 -33.01 32.67 40.18
C GLN A 10 -32.58 32.24 38.76
N PRO A 11 -31.30 31.87 38.53
CA PRO A 11 -30.83 31.49 37.20
C PRO A 11 -31.59 30.24 36.74
N ALA A 12 -32.28 30.35 35.61
CA ALA A 12 -32.98 29.25 34.98
C ALA A 12 -32.01 28.09 34.76
N ALA A 13 -32.32 26.93 35.34
CA ALA A 13 -31.56 25.70 35.14
C ALA A 13 -31.46 25.44 33.62
N ARG A 14 -30.23 25.46 33.10
CA ARG A 14 -29.97 25.12 31.70
C ARG A 14 -30.31 23.65 31.53
N ASN A 15 -31.42 23.35 30.86
CA ASN A 15 -31.76 22.01 30.41
C ASN A 15 -30.73 21.60 29.36
N GLU A 16 -29.65 20.96 29.79
CA GLU A 16 -28.71 20.35 28.84
C GLU A 16 -29.43 19.15 28.20
N PRO A 17 -29.59 19.12 26.86
CA PRO A 17 -30.14 17.95 26.20
C PRO A 17 -29.17 16.78 26.44
N GLY A 18 -29.52 15.92 27.39
CA GLY A 18 -28.73 14.73 27.72
C GLY A 18 -28.55 13.90 26.47
N LEU A 19 -27.31 13.78 26.00
CA LEU A 19 -26.98 12.96 24.84
C LEU A 19 -27.41 11.53 25.17
N HIS A 20 -28.29 10.95 24.34
CA HIS A 20 -28.79 9.60 24.56
C HIS A 20 -27.62 8.63 24.76
N PRO A 21 -27.66 7.72 25.76
CA PRO A 21 -26.54 6.84 26.08
C PRO A 21 -26.12 5.96 24.89
N ARG A 22 -27.09 5.68 24.01
CA ARG A 22 -26.88 4.98 22.75
C ARG A 22 -25.99 5.74 21.78
N THR A 23 -26.11 7.07 21.73
CA THR A 23 -25.30 7.94 20.88
C THR A 23 -23.86 8.02 21.38
N ILE A 24 -23.66 8.10 22.70
CA ILE A 24 -22.32 8.09 23.31
C ILE A 24 -21.62 6.76 23.00
N LEU A 25 -22.33 5.64 23.16
CA LEU A 25 -21.79 4.31 22.86
C LEU A 25 -21.38 4.17 21.38
N VAL A 26 -22.19 4.68 20.45
CA VAL A 26 -21.85 4.67 19.02
C VAL A 26 -20.62 5.52 18.73
N ILE A 27 -20.53 6.73 19.29
CA ILE A 27 -19.38 7.63 19.09
C ILE A 27 -18.08 6.99 19.59
N CYS A 28 -18.10 6.24 20.70
CA CYS A 28 -16.93 5.54 21.21
C CYS A 28 -16.57 4.30 20.39
N LEU A 29 -17.56 3.52 19.93
CA LEU A 29 -17.30 2.26 19.22
C LEU A 29 -16.87 2.45 17.76
N VAL A 30 -17.39 3.46 17.07
CA VAL A 30 -17.05 3.72 15.66
C VAL A 30 -15.54 3.90 15.40
N PRO A 31 -14.78 4.76 16.11
CA PRO A 31 -13.36 4.93 15.86
C PRO A 31 -12.56 3.66 16.17
N ILE A 32 -12.96 2.91 17.20
CA ILE A 32 -12.36 1.62 17.54
C ILE A 32 -12.56 0.63 16.39
N ALA A 33 -13.77 0.54 15.84
CA ALA A 33 -14.08 -0.32 14.70
C ALA A 33 -13.29 0.09 13.45
N VAL A 34 -13.18 1.39 13.16
CA VAL A 34 -12.38 1.91 12.04
C VAL A 34 -10.89 1.58 12.21
N MET A 35 -10.35 1.72 13.42
CA MET A 35 -8.97 1.38 13.72
C MET A 35 -8.70 -0.12 13.55
N LEU A 36 -9.59 -0.97 14.05
CA LEU A 36 -9.49 -2.43 13.86
C LEU A 36 -9.60 -2.81 12.39
N PHE A 37 -10.50 -2.17 11.64
CA PHE A 37 -10.61 -2.37 10.19
C PHE A 37 -9.31 -1.97 9.47
N ALA A 38 -8.75 -0.81 9.80
CA ALA A 38 -7.51 -0.32 9.21
C ALA A 38 -6.31 -1.25 9.49
N LEU A 39 -6.23 -1.83 10.70
CA LEU A 39 -5.12 -2.70 11.08
C LEU A 39 -5.24 -4.12 10.51
N PHE A 40 -6.45 -4.69 10.50
CA PHE A 40 -6.64 -6.11 10.19
C PHE A 40 -7.29 -6.38 8.83
N ALA A 41 -8.26 -5.55 8.42
CA ALA A 41 -9.04 -5.78 7.20
C ALA A 41 -8.49 -5.03 5.98
N PHE A 42 -7.81 -3.91 6.18
CA PHE A 42 -7.27 -3.12 5.07
C PHE A 42 -6.20 -3.88 4.27
N LYS A 43 -5.28 -4.57 4.95
CA LYS A 43 -4.21 -5.34 4.29
C LYS A 43 -4.76 -6.43 3.33
N PRO A 44 -5.65 -7.35 3.74
CA PRO A 44 -6.17 -8.36 2.82
C PRO A 44 -7.03 -7.75 1.70
N LEU A 45 -7.79 -6.69 1.98
CA LEU A 45 -8.57 -5.98 0.95
C LEU A 45 -7.65 -5.34 -0.10
N TYR A 46 -6.56 -4.71 0.35
CA TYR A 46 -5.55 -4.11 -0.52
C TYR A 46 -4.85 -5.17 -1.38
N LEU A 47 -4.47 -6.31 -0.80
CA LEU A 47 -3.87 -7.41 -1.57
C LEU A 47 -4.84 -7.99 -2.60
N MET A 48 -6.12 -8.14 -2.26
CA MET A 48 -7.15 -8.58 -3.19
C MET A 48 -7.31 -7.59 -4.34
N TRP A 49 -7.33 -6.28 -4.04
CA TRP A 49 -7.39 -5.22 -5.03
C TRP A 49 -6.17 -5.26 -5.97
N CYS A 50 -4.95 -5.32 -5.42
CA CYS A 50 -3.71 -5.41 -6.20
C CYS A 50 -3.68 -6.66 -7.10
N LYS A 51 -4.24 -7.78 -6.63
CA LYS A 51 -4.36 -9.01 -7.43
C LYS A 51 -5.37 -8.84 -8.57
N ALA A 52 -6.49 -8.15 -8.33
CA ALA A 52 -7.52 -7.92 -9.33
C ALA A 52 -7.10 -6.88 -10.40
N SER A 53 -6.39 -5.83 -10.00
CA SER A 53 -5.88 -4.79 -10.91
C SER A 53 -4.60 -5.21 -11.64
N GLY A 54 -3.94 -6.28 -11.22
CA GLY A 54 -2.64 -6.72 -11.76
C GLY A 54 -1.47 -5.80 -11.38
N THR A 55 -1.69 -4.80 -10.53
CA THR A 55 -0.65 -3.89 -10.05
C THR A 55 0.03 -4.50 -8.84
N GLN A 56 0.86 -5.53 -9.06
CA GLN A 56 1.71 -6.03 -8.01
C GLN A 56 2.92 -5.09 -7.87
N MET A 57 2.93 -4.29 -6.81
CA MET A 57 3.90 -3.20 -6.62
C MET A 57 5.32 -3.69 -6.27
N ASN A 58 5.52 -5.00 -6.11
CA ASN A 58 6.83 -5.59 -5.85
C ASN A 58 7.07 -6.81 -6.76
N PRO A 59 7.72 -6.61 -7.93
CA PRO A 59 8.13 -7.70 -8.82
C PRO A 59 9.11 -8.68 -8.15
N ASN A 60 9.89 -8.21 -7.16
CA ASN A 60 10.92 -8.98 -6.47
C ASN A 60 10.38 -9.67 -5.20
N ASN A 61 9.07 -9.91 -5.11
CA ASN A 61 8.50 -10.64 -3.98
C ASN A 61 8.52 -12.15 -4.27
N PRO A 62 9.32 -12.97 -3.56
CA PRO A 62 9.36 -14.42 -3.78
C PRO A 62 8.05 -15.14 -3.40
N THR A 63 7.16 -14.47 -2.65
CA THR A 63 5.82 -14.97 -2.31
C THR A 63 4.73 -14.51 -3.29
N ALA A 64 5.07 -13.64 -4.25
CA ALA A 64 4.19 -13.36 -5.37
C ALA A 64 3.99 -14.66 -6.15
N ALA A 65 2.74 -15.02 -6.43
CA ALA A 65 2.49 -16.18 -7.27
C ALA A 65 3.15 -15.93 -8.63
N ILE A 66 4.15 -16.75 -8.97
CA ILE A 66 4.72 -16.83 -10.31
C ILE A 66 3.58 -17.32 -11.21
N GLN A 67 2.87 -16.40 -11.83
CA GLN A 67 1.83 -16.70 -12.79
C GLN A 67 2.49 -16.69 -14.16
N HIS A 68 2.77 -17.88 -14.68
CA HIS A 68 3.14 -18.09 -16.07
C HIS A 68 2.01 -17.56 -16.96
N SER A 69 2.26 -16.44 -17.64
CA SER A 69 1.24 -15.79 -18.45
C SER A 69 1.13 -16.38 -19.85
N GLY A 70 2.05 -17.27 -20.27
CA GLY A 70 2.20 -17.72 -21.67
C GLY A 70 2.65 -16.63 -22.64
N ARG A 71 2.88 -15.40 -22.14
CA ARG A 71 3.36 -14.27 -22.92
C ARG A 71 4.88 -14.31 -22.95
N MET A 72 5.45 -14.20 -24.15
CA MET A 72 6.90 -14.11 -24.33
C MET A 72 7.33 -12.65 -24.34
N VAL A 73 8.41 -12.34 -23.63
CA VAL A 73 9.07 -11.04 -23.63
C VAL A 73 10.47 -11.24 -24.20
N LYS A 74 10.80 -10.45 -25.23
CA LYS A 74 12.14 -10.44 -25.80
C LYS A 74 13.02 -9.47 -25.03
N VAL A 75 14.07 -9.98 -24.40
CA VAL A 75 15.08 -9.21 -23.68
C VAL A 75 16.31 -9.07 -24.56
N PHE A 76 16.85 -7.85 -24.66
CA PHE A 76 18.08 -7.55 -25.39
C PHE A 76 19.19 -7.21 -24.40
N PHE A 77 20.35 -7.84 -24.59
CA PHE A 77 21.54 -7.64 -23.76
C PHE A 77 22.56 -6.87 -24.60
N GLU A 78 22.62 -5.56 -24.38
CA GLU A 78 23.60 -4.70 -25.04
C GLU A 78 24.87 -4.59 -24.21
N THR A 79 26.01 -4.53 -24.88
CA THR A 79 27.32 -4.42 -24.26
C THR A 79 28.13 -3.37 -25.00
N THR A 80 28.53 -2.29 -24.32
CA THR A 80 29.27 -1.18 -24.91
C THR A 80 30.50 -0.83 -24.07
N ILE A 81 31.63 -0.56 -24.74
CA ILE A 81 32.91 -0.17 -24.13
C ILE A 81 33.22 1.23 -24.66
N TYR A 82 33.47 2.20 -23.78
CA TYR A 82 33.50 3.64 -24.13
C TYR A 82 34.88 4.29 -24.04
N ASP A 83 35.90 3.54 -23.62
CA ASP A 83 37.16 4.09 -23.08
C ASP A 83 38.40 3.77 -23.93
N GLY A 84 38.24 3.11 -25.08
CA GLY A 84 39.33 2.84 -26.03
C GLY A 84 40.43 1.92 -25.47
N LEU A 85 40.21 1.34 -24.29
CA LEU A 85 41.07 0.31 -23.74
C LEU A 85 40.88 -1.00 -24.53
N PRO A 86 41.93 -1.84 -24.66
CA PRO A 86 41.86 -3.12 -25.36
C PRO A 86 41.11 -4.21 -24.55
N LEU A 87 40.06 -3.83 -23.84
CA LEU A 87 39.24 -4.73 -23.04
C LEU A 87 38.20 -5.41 -23.93
N ARG A 88 37.85 -6.66 -23.58
CA ARG A 88 36.73 -7.37 -24.20
C ARG A 88 35.65 -7.61 -23.16
N PHE A 89 34.47 -7.08 -23.41
CA PHE A 89 33.28 -7.29 -22.60
C PHE A 89 32.17 -7.81 -23.52
N TRP A 90 31.60 -8.98 -23.21
CA TRP A 90 30.58 -9.61 -24.04
C TRP A 90 29.59 -10.42 -23.19
N CYS A 91 28.44 -10.77 -23.75
CA CYS A 91 27.47 -11.68 -23.14
C CYS A 91 27.35 -12.98 -23.96
N ASP A 92 26.89 -14.05 -23.33
CA ASP A 92 26.66 -15.33 -24.02
C ASP A 92 25.56 -15.23 -25.07
N GLN A 93 24.49 -14.50 -24.77
CA GLN A 93 23.35 -14.28 -25.68
C GLN A 93 23.03 -12.79 -25.80
N ALA A 94 22.98 -12.26 -27.02
CA ALA A 94 22.60 -10.87 -27.27
C ALA A 94 21.09 -10.61 -27.09
N SER A 95 20.27 -11.66 -27.18
CA SER A 95 18.84 -11.58 -26.88
C SER A 95 18.32 -12.91 -26.35
N SER A 96 17.32 -12.87 -25.47
CA SER A 96 16.63 -14.05 -24.96
C SER A 96 15.12 -13.81 -24.94
N ASP A 97 14.36 -14.81 -25.36
CA ASP A 97 12.90 -14.80 -25.25
C ASP A 97 12.53 -15.49 -23.93
N VAL A 98 12.02 -14.72 -22.97
CA VAL A 98 11.68 -15.20 -21.62
C VAL A 98 10.17 -15.11 -21.42
N GLU A 99 9.56 -16.17 -20.92
CA GLU A 99 8.14 -16.15 -20.56
C GLU A 99 7.91 -15.23 -19.35
N VAL A 100 6.85 -14.42 -19.37
CA VAL A 100 6.47 -13.60 -18.22
C VAL A 100 6.23 -14.50 -17.00
N GLY A 101 7.00 -14.25 -15.94
CA GLY A 101 7.00 -15.03 -14.70
C GLY A 101 8.07 -16.11 -14.64
N ALA A 102 8.70 -16.47 -15.75
CA ALA A 102 9.83 -17.39 -15.75
C ALA A 102 11.15 -16.64 -15.49
N ASP A 103 12.08 -17.34 -14.84
CA ASP A 103 13.44 -16.86 -14.67
C ASP A 103 14.29 -17.18 -15.92
N GLY A 104 15.09 -16.19 -16.33
CA GLY A 104 16.07 -16.33 -17.41
C GLY A 104 17.44 -15.87 -16.93
N THR A 105 18.49 -16.62 -17.29
CA THR A 105 19.88 -16.31 -16.90
C THR A 105 20.73 -16.07 -18.14
N ASN A 106 21.55 -15.03 -18.10
CA ASN A 106 22.58 -14.74 -19.10
C ASN A 106 23.87 -14.34 -18.40
N LEU A 107 25.01 -14.75 -18.96
CA LEU A 107 26.33 -14.52 -18.38
C LEU A 107 27.06 -13.43 -19.16
N TYR A 108 27.67 -12.51 -18.41
CA TYR A 108 28.57 -11.51 -18.94
C TYR A 108 30.01 -11.91 -18.65
N HIS A 109 30.85 -11.78 -19.67
CA HIS A 109 32.27 -12.08 -19.62
C HIS A 109 33.07 -10.81 -19.82
N PHE A 110 34.16 -10.71 -19.06
CA PHE A 110 35.10 -9.62 -19.12
C PHE A 110 36.52 -10.19 -19.24
N HIS A 111 37.31 -9.63 -20.15
CA HIS A 111 38.71 -9.97 -20.36
C HIS A 111 39.53 -8.68 -20.52
N ASN A 112 40.65 -8.62 -19.80
CA ASN A 112 41.62 -7.53 -19.82
C ASN A 112 42.86 -7.92 -20.60
#